data_AF-A0A1G5JB01-F1
#
_entry.id   AF-A0A1G5JB01-F1
#
_cell.length_a   1.000
_cell.length_b   1.000
_cell.length_c   1.000
_cell.angle_alpha   90.00
_cell.angle_beta   90.00
_cell.angle_gamma   90.00
#
_symmetry.space_group_name_H-M   'P 1'
#
loop_
_entity.id
_entity.type
_entity.pdbx_description
1 polymer ?
#
loop_
_entity_poly.entity_id
_entity_poly.type
_entity_poly.pdbx_seq_one_letter_code
_entity_poly.pdbx_strand_id
1 'polypeptide(L)'
;MISKAAITSFQLPPHTIRSCRDLYEELARHPKKYQSLKETLSHFESDPQALNKLWWVLNYHAENFDKTRKLRAWVESRLEELADDRKRRHPLQA
;
A
#
# COMPACT_ATOMS: atom_id res chain seq x y z
N MET A 1 9.70 -2.83 -4.23
CA MET A 1 9.82 -2.49 -2.79
C MET A 1 9.46 -1.02 -2.64
N ILE A 2 8.87 -0.59 -1.52
CA ILE A 2 8.54 0.84 -1.30
C ILE A 2 9.82 1.68 -1.34
N SER A 3 9.78 2.80 -2.08
CA SER A 3 10.94 3.69 -2.23
C SER A 3 11.29 4.38 -0.90
N LYS A 4 12.59 4.65 -0.70
CA LYS A 4 13.06 5.40 0.50
C LYS A 4 12.40 6.78 0.57
N ALA A 5 12.21 7.44 -0.57
CA ALA A 5 11.55 8.73 -0.66
C ALA A 5 10.12 8.65 -0.10
N ALA A 6 9.31 7.68 -0.53
CA ALA A 6 7.95 7.52 -0.02
C ALA A 6 7.92 7.20 1.48
N ILE A 7 8.83 6.32 1.96
CA ILE A 7 8.95 6.02 3.40
C ILE A 7 9.23 7.29 4.20
N THR A 8 10.18 8.11 3.76
CA THR A 8 10.54 9.35 4.46
C THR A 8 9.44 10.41 4.36
N SER A 9 8.86 10.62 3.18
CA SER A 9 7.82 11.64 2.93
C SER A 9 6.56 11.44 3.76
N PHE A 10 6.20 10.19 4.04
CA PHE A 10 4.99 9.85 4.79
C PHE A 10 5.24 9.25 6.17
N GLN A 11 6.52 9.10 6.56
CA GLN A 11 6.91 8.43 7.80
C GLN A 11 6.28 7.04 7.92
N LEU A 12 6.40 6.24 6.84
CA LEU A 12 5.75 4.93 6.75
C LEU A 12 6.40 3.94 7.74
N PRO A 13 5.68 3.42 8.73
CA PRO A 13 6.25 2.47 9.68
C PRO A 13 6.37 1.08 9.05
N PRO A 14 7.33 0.26 9.49
CA PRO A 14 7.29 -1.17 9.20
C PRO A 14 6.09 -1.81 9.90
N HIS A 15 5.43 -2.76 9.23
CA HIS A 15 4.37 -3.55 9.83
C HIS A 15 4.83 -4.99 10.03
N THR A 16 4.37 -5.59 11.13
CA THR A 16 4.51 -7.02 11.38
C THR A 16 3.28 -7.76 10.88
N ILE A 17 3.41 -9.07 10.62
CA ILE A 17 2.28 -9.93 10.26
C ILE A 17 1.12 -9.81 11.27
N ARG A 18 1.44 -9.66 12.57
CA ARG A 18 0.44 -9.46 13.63
C ARG A 18 -0.32 -8.15 13.49
N SER A 19 0.38 -7.04 13.22
CA SER A 19 -0.25 -5.73 13.02
C SER A 19 -1.08 -5.63 11.73
N CYS A 20 -0.84 -6.54 10.79
CA CYS A 20 -1.58 -6.68 9.54
C CYS A 20 -2.82 -7.57 9.66
N ARG A 21 -3.01 -8.28 10.78
CA ARG A 21 -4.05 -9.32 10.92
C ARG A 21 -5.45 -8.81 10.61
N ASP A 22 -5.84 -7.67 11.15
CA ASP A 22 -7.20 -7.15 10.96
C ASP A 22 -7.50 -6.86 9.49
N LEU A 23 -6.54 -6.23 8.79
CA LEU A 23 -6.67 -5.92 7.36
C LEU A 23 -6.65 -7.21 6.53
N TYR A 24 -5.81 -8.19 6.88
CA TYR A 24 -5.84 -9.51 6.26
C TYR A 24 -7.21 -10.18 6.40
N GLU A 25 -7.78 -10.19 7.60
CA GLU A 25 -9.09 -10.79 7.86
C GLU A 25 -10.20 -10.07 7.09
N GLU A 26 -10.14 -8.74 6.98
CA GLU A 26 -11.09 -7.96 6.18
C GLU A 26 -11.02 -8.33 4.69
N LEU A 27 -9.81 -8.36 4.12
CA LEU A 27 -9.60 -8.75 2.71
C LEU A 27 -10.07 -10.20 2.46
N ALA A 28 -9.79 -11.09 3.41
CA ALA A 28 -10.18 -12.50 3.33
C ALA A 28 -11.69 -12.72 3.45
N ARG A 29 -12.41 -11.89 4.22
CA ARG A 29 -13.88 -11.96 4.37
C ARG A 29 -14.62 -11.45 3.14
N HIS A 30 -14.02 -10.55 2.37
CA HIS A 30 -14.63 -9.96 1.18
C HIS A 30 -13.80 -10.21 -0.08
N PRO A 31 -13.52 -11.47 -0.44
CA PRO A 31 -12.59 -11.80 -1.53
C PRO A 31 -13.12 -11.31 -2.88
N LYS A 32 -14.45 -11.24 -3.07
CA LYS A 32 -15.07 -10.70 -4.29
C LYS A 32 -14.91 -9.18 -4.42
N LYS A 33 -14.94 -8.46 -3.30
CA LYS A 33 -14.79 -6.99 -3.24
C LYS A 33 -13.36 -6.55 -3.53
N TYR A 34 -12.39 -7.39 -3.19
CA TYR A 34 -10.97 -7.13 -3.37
C TYR A 34 -10.33 -8.04 -4.43
N GLN A 35 -11.16 -8.72 -5.24
CA GLN A 35 -10.72 -9.56 -6.35
C GLN A 35 -10.28 -8.72 -7.54
N SER A 36 -10.91 -7.55 -7.72
CA SER A 36 -10.50 -6.60 -8.73
C SER A 36 -9.45 -5.66 -8.15
N LEU A 37 -8.37 -5.48 -8.92
CA LEU A 37 -7.37 -4.45 -8.63
C LEU A 37 -8.09 -3.12 -8.38
N LYS A 38 -9.00 -2.73 -9.29
CA LYS A 38 -9.73 -1.46 -9.31
C LYS A 38 -10.48 -1.13 -8.00
N GLU A 39 -11.24 -2.05 -7.44
CA GLU A 39 -11.97 -1.79 -6.17
C GLU A 39 -11.03 -1.70 -4.97
N THR A 40 -9.97 -2.51 -4.98
CA THR A 40 -8.90 -2.38 -3.98
C THR A 40 -8.22 -1.02 -4.12
N LEU A 41 -8.00 -0.53 -5.35
CA LEU A 41 -7.40 0.79 -5.59
C LEU A 41 -8.24 1.90 -4.96
N SER A 42 -9.53 1.96 -5.26
CA SER A 42 -10.39 3.06 -4.82
C SER A 42 -10.53 3.20 -3.31
N HIS A 43 -10.29 2.13 -2.55
CA HIS A 43 -10.37 2.19 -1.08
C HIS A 43 -9.11 2.77 -0.44
N PHE A 44 -7.94 2.59 -1.07
CA PHE A 44 -6.65 2.93 -0.47
C PHE A 44 -5.88 4.05 -1.22
N GLU A 45 -6.25 4.38 -2.46
CA GLU A 45 -5.42 5.16 -3.40
C GLU A 45 -4.97 6.56 -2.96
N SER A 46 -5.59 7.14 -1.94
CA SER A 46 -5.30 8.48 -1.43
C SER A 46 -4.67 8.50 -0.03
N ASP A 47 -4.55 7.35 0.64
CA ASP A 47 -3.98 7.24 1.98
C ASP A 47 -2.66 6.45 1.97
N PRO A 48 -1.49 7.13 2.07
CA PRO A 48 -0.18 6.49 2.13
C PRO A 48 -0.02 5.49 3.27
N GLN A 49 -0.65 5.71 4.43
CA GLN A 49 -0.54 4.80 5.57
C GLN A 49 -1.34 3.51 5.32
N ALA A 50 -2.53 3.65 4.74
CA ALA A 50 -3.34 2.49 4.37
C ALA A 50 -2.70 1.71 3.21
N LEU A 51 -2.12 2.39 2.21
CA LEU A 51 -1.31 1.77 1.15
C LEU A 51 -0.09 1.03 1.71
N ASN A 52 0.63 1.61 2.66
CA ASN A 52 1.75 0.94 3.32
C ASN A 52 1.31 -0.34 4.04
N LYS A 53 0.22 -0.27 4.82
CA LYS A 53 -0.32 -1.45 5.50
C LYS A 53 -0.76 -2.53 4.52
N LEU A 54 -1.41 -2.15 3.41
CA LEU A 54 -1.78 -3.05 2.33
C LEU A 54 -0.54 -3.71 1.71
N TRP A 55 0.50 -2.93 1.38
CA TRP A 55 1.76 -3.47 0.84
C TRP A 55 2.32 -4.60 1.71
N TRP A 56 2.34 -4.40 3.04
CA TRP A 56 2.80 -5.42 3.98
C TRP A 56 1.91 -6.67 4.01
N VAL A 57 0.58 -6.52 3.94
CA VAL A 57 -0.33 -7.68 3.82
C VAL A 57 -0.03 -8.48 2.55
N LEU A 58 0.13 -7.79 1.42
CA LEU A 58 0.45 -8.42 0.14
C LEU A 58 1.84 -9.05 0.15
N ASN A 59 2.78 -8.50 0.93
CA ASN A 59 4.11 -9.06 1.10
C ASN A 59 4.08 -10.37 1.89
N TYR A 60 3.36 -10.41 3.02
CA TYR A 60 3.23 -11.61 3.85
C TYR A 60 2.33 -12.70 3.26
N HIS A 61 1.28 -12.30 2.55
CA HIS A 61 0.22 -13.21 2.06
C HIS A 61 0.09 -13.16 0.54
N ALA A 62 1.22 -13.03 -0.16
CA ALA A 62 1.29 -12.91 -1.62
C ALA A 62 0.54 -14.06 -2.33
N GLU A 63 0.64 -15.27 -1.81
CA GLU A 63 -0.02 -16.45 -2.38
C GLU A 63 -1.55 -16.37 -2.33
N ASN A 64 -2.11 -15.60 -1.40
CA ASN A 64 -3.56 -15.50 -1.21
C ASN A 64 -4.16 -14.35 -2.04
N PHE A 65 -3.45 -13.22 -2.16
CA PHE A 65 -4.02 -12.00 -2.73
C PHE A 65 -3.28 -11.43 -3.93
N ASP A 66 -2.00 -11.76 -4.12
CA ASP A 66 -1.16 -11.12 -5.14
C ASP A 66 -0.11 -12.07 -5.71
N LYS A 67 -0.56 -13.23 -6.19
CA LYS A 67 0.32 -14.26 -6.80
C LYS A 67 1.17 -13.71 -7.94
N THR A 68 0.62 -12.75 -8.68
CA THR A 68 1.28 -12.12 -9.84
C THR A 68 2.13 -10.90 -9.46
N ARG A 69 2.12 -10.49 -8.19
CA ARG A 69 2.80 -9.29 -7.66
C ARG A 69 2.37 -7.95 -8.28
N LYS A 70 1.30 -7.96 -9.07
CA LYS A 70 0.80 -6.78 -9.79
C LYS A 70 0.20 -5.76 -8.83
N LEU A 71 -0.52 -6.21 -7.81
CA LEU A 71 -1.15 -5.30 -6.86
C LEU A 71 -0.09 -4.63 -5.98
N ARG A 72 0.92 -5.37 -5.54
CA ARG A 72 2.06 -4.80 -4.81
C ARG A 72 2.83 -3.80 -5.64
N ALA A 73 3.13 -4.11 -6.90
CA ALA A 73 3.81 -3.16 -7.80
C ALA A 73 3.00 -1.87 -7.97
N TRP A 74 1.67 -1.99 -8.11
CA TRP A 74 0.81 -0.81 -8.14
C TRP A 74 0.87 0.01 -6.86
N VAL A 75 0.81 -0.63 -5.69
CA VAL A 75 0.91 0.08 -4.39
C VAL A 75 2.23 0.84 -4.28
N GLU A 76 3.32 0.24 -4.74
CA GLU A 76 4.65 0.88 -4.77
C GLU A 76 4.66 2.12 -5.67
N SER A 77 4.19 2.01 -6.92
CA SER A 77 4.10 3.14 -7.83
C SER A 77 3.18 4.23 -7.29
N ARG A 78 2.06 3.87 -6.66
CA ARG A 78 1.13 4.85 -6.12
C ARG A 78 1.74 5.64 -4.95
N LEU A 79 2.45 4.95 -4.06
CA LEU A 79 3.17 5.62 -2.96
C LEU A 79 4.26 6.57 -3.49
N GLU A 80 4.92 6.21 -4.58
CA GLU A 80 5.91 7.05 -5.24
C GLU A 80 5.27 8.29 -5.88
N GLU A 81 4.19 8.13 -6.65
CA GLU A 81 3.41 9.24 -7.21
C GLU A 81 2.95 10.23 -6.12
N LEU A 82 2.42 9.71 -5.01
CA LEU A 82 1.97 10.55 -3.89
C LEU A 82 3.15 11.30 -3.24
N ALA A 83 4.31 10.65 -3.10
CA ALA A 83 5.50 11.28 -2.54
C ALA A 83 6.01 12.41 -3.44
N ASP A 84 6.02 12.19 -4.76
CA ASP A 84 6.38 13.19 -5.76
C ASP A 84 5.40 14.36 -5.76
N ASP A 85 4.09 14.09 -5.70
CA ASP A 85 3.06 15.11 -5.55
C ASP A 85 3.27 15.97 -4.31
N ARG A 86 3.58 15.34 -3.17
CA ARG A 86 3.86 16.04 -1.92
C ARG A 86 5.10 16.93 -2.04
N LYS A 87 6.17 16.42 -2.65
CA LYS A 87 7.41 17.16 -2.89
C LYS A 87 7.17 18.37 -3.80
N ARG A 88 6.39 18.19 -4.87
CA ARG A 88 6.02 19.28 -5.79
C ARG A 88 5.17 20.36 -5.10
N ARG A 89 4.28 19.98 -4.19
CA ARG A 89 3.43 20.91 -3.42
C ARG A 89 4.19 21.61 -2.29
N HIS A 90 5.25 21.01 -1.75
CA HIS A 90 6.04 21.57 -0.65
C HIS A 90 7.55 21.56 -0.95
N PRO A 91 8.05 22.38 -1.89
CA PRO A 91 9.45 22.34 -2.32
C PRO A 91 10.46 22.92 -1.32
N LEU A 92 10.04 23.47 -0.17
CA LEU A 92 10.89 24.32 0.70
C LEU A 92 11.18 23.76 2.12
N GLN A 93 11.23 22.44 2.30
CA GLN A 93 11.77 21.84 3.53
C GLN A 93 12.94 20.92 3.17
N ALA A 94 14.08 21.54 2.86
CA ALA A 94 15.39 20.89 2.72
C ALA A 94 16.36 21.57 3.68
#